data_AF-A0A8J1UAE7-F1
#
_entry.id   AF-A0A8J1UAE7-F1
#
_cell.length_a   1.000
_cell.length_b   1.000
_cell.length_c   1.000
_cell.angle_alpha   90.00
_cell.angle_beta   90.00
_cell.angle_gamma   90.00
#
_symmetry.space_group_name_H-M   'P 1'
#
loop_
_entity.id
_entity.type
_entity.pdbx_description
1 polymer ?
#
loop_
_entity_poly.entity_id
_entity_poly.type
_entity_poly.pdbx_seq_one_letter_code
_entity_poly.pdbx_strand_id
1 'polypeptide(L)'
;MIMISVLLCATILATSFAIPFKDGSFVHPKDIQKVPIGPTSDEYVRDLMVNIGKNAEVFADVAHHATSQETIDSLFDATETIKGGMIDEPPALQIQCLVCEQLIEILQRGLTEAGNDPDIAWEALRPIAEELCNNVLGVAGLNAEAMCPGIMGHYVPHLLYILHNKTMSPSYACTELNFCDVEDISADGQALPIYIKDNETPMERFDDRKKRQAPGSTFRIAFLTDVHVDSRYTVGAPTDCGMIICCRVGADYTGEGSAGRFGSYSCNTPIRTMDLFMQGIANLAEKPDIVLYGGDAPPHALWEETFDGQMQASQATVEAFSRNMPGMRVFPTIGNHETYPGNLYYLPRQEIQDMNRMFTEWWRPLANFSDENVRTWQANGYYTTLIRPGLRILTFNSNYGYTMNFYNLLNVDTLELVQLKTFMNDTLQTARNNNEKVIMLGHHPTGSAQNHWGRFYTELVLQFGDVIALQQCGHTHRDHFTMLQTSNQTFS
;
A
#
# COMPACT_ATOMS: atom_id res chain seq x y z
N MET A 1 -4.94 21.76 -2.42
CA MET A 1 -3.97 21.12 -1.49
C MET A 1 -4.63 20.05 -0.57
N ILE A 2 -5.80 19.52 -0.98
CA ILE A 2 -6.87 18.97 -0.12
C ILE A 2 -6.94 17.44 -0.08
N MET A 3 -6.18 16.70 -0.89
CA MET A 3 -6.25 15.24 -0.89
C MET A 3 -4.95 14.48 -1.07
N ILE A 4 -3.74 15.02 -1.04
CA ILE A 4 -2.60 14.11 -0.84
C ILE A 4 -2.51 13.76 0.64
N SER A 5 -2.87 14.71 1.52
CA SER A 5 -3.11 14.49 2.95
C SER A 5 -4.40 13.71 3.24
N VAL A 6 -5.40 13.74 2.34
CA VAL A 6 -6.72 13.05 2.49
C VAL A 6 -6.83 11.81 1.61
N LEU A 7 -5.98 11.61 0.61
CA LEU A 7 -5.72 10.31 -0.02
C LEU A 7 -4.69 9.57 0.81
N LEU A 8 -3.71 10.24 1.44
CA LEU A 8 -2.99 9.62 2.56
C LEU A 8 -3.99 9.27 3.66
N CYS A 9 -4.68 10.23 4.28
CA CYS A 9 -5.52 9.90 5.43
C CYS A 9 -6.79 9.09 5.11
N ALA A 10 -7.53 9.33 4.02
CA ALA A 10 -8.75 8.57 3.69
C ALA A 10 -8.45 7.23 3.00
N THR A 11 -7.35 7.10 2.24
CA THR A 11 -6.92 5.77 1.74
C THR A 11 -6.30 4.96 2.87
N ILE A 12 -5.50 5.57 3.77
CA ILE A 12 -5.04 4.91 5.01
C ILE A 12 -6.23 4.57 5.91
N LEU A 13 -7.25 5.42 6.07
CA LEU A 13 -8.49 5.07 6.77
C LEU A 13 -9.26 3.94 6.05
N ALA A 14 -9.20 3.84 4.72
CA ALA A 14 -9.89 2.81 3.93
C ALA A 14 -9.13 1.48 3.83
N THR A 15 -7.79 1.49 3.82
CA THR A 15 -6.92 0.30 3.76
C THR A 15 -6.59 -0.22 5.15
N SER A 16 -6.49 0.65 6.16
CA SER A 16 -6.17 0.25 7.54
C SER A 16 -7.40 -0.07 8.40
N PHE A 17 -8.63 0.23 7.95
CA PHE A 17 -9.86 -0.12 8.68
C PHE A 17 -10.81 -1.02 7.89
N ALA A 18 -10.96 -2.25 8.38
CA ALA A 18 -12.28 -2.85 8.48
C ALA A 18 -12.90 -2.28 9.78
N ILE A 19 -13.70 -1.21 9.69
CA ILE A 19 -14.46 -0.70 10.84
C ILE A 19 -15.43 -1.81 11.28
N PRO A 20 -15.34 -2.37 12.49
CA PRO A 20 -16.34 -3.30 12.97
C PRO A 20 -17.61 -2.55 13.33
N PHE A 21 -18.74 -3.18 13.00
CA PHE A 21 -20.08 -2.68 13.31
C PHE A 21 -20.26 -2.36 14.80
N LYS A 22 -20.95 -1.26 15.08
CA LYS A 22 -21.23 -0.75 16.44
C LYS A 22 -22.14 -1.62 17.30
N ASP A 23 -22.69 -2.73 16.80
CA ASP A 23 -23.78 -3.45 17.47
C ASP A 23 -23.49 -4.92 17.86
N GLY A 24 -22.32 -5.48 17.53
CA GLY A 24 -21.89 -6.79 18.06
C GLY A 24 -22.85 -7.95 17.80
N SER A 25 -23.69 -7.87 16.76
CA SER A 25 -24.70 -8.88 16.46
C SER A 25 -24.19 -9.90 15.42
N PHE A 26 -24.30 -11.18 15.74
CA PHE A 26 -24.00 -12.29 14.82
C PHE A 26 -25.16 -12.45 13.82
N VAL A 27 -24.91 -12.27 12.52
CA VAL A 27 -25.88 -12.59 11.47
C VAL A 27 -25.69 -14.04 11.02
N HIS A 28 -26.76 -14.83 11.09
CA HIS A 28 -26.78 -16.23 10.71
C HIS A 28 -26.57 -16.36 9.17
N PRO A 29 -25.87 -17.40 8.65
CA PRO A 29 -25.45 -17.47 7.24
C PRO A 29 -26.53 -17.38 6.14
N LYS A 30 -27.82 -17.38 6.51
CA LYS A 30 -28.94 -17.28 5.56
C LYS A 30 -29.43 -15.86 5.33
N ASP A 31 -28.97 -14.90 6.13
CA ASP A 31 -29.39 -13.49 6.06
C ASP A 31 -28.31 -12.56 5.47
N ILE A 32 -27.20 -13.14 4.95
CA ILE A 32 -26.08 -12.42 4.31
C ILE A 32 -26.54 -11.58 3.10
N GLN A 33 -27.66 -11.91 2.46
CA GLN A 33 -28.20 -11.15 1.32
C GLN A 33 -28.99 -9.88 1.72
N LYS A 34 -29.18 -9.61 3.01
CA LYS A 34 -29.99 -8.46 3.49
C LYS A 34 -29.25 -7.52 4.44
N VAL A 35 -27.97 -7.74 4.69
CA VAL A 35 -27.14 -6.78 5.41
C VAL A 35 -26.74 -5.68 4.42
N PRO A 36 -27.08 -4.41 4.65
CA PRO A 36 -26.52 -3.31 3.86
C PRO A 36 -25.01 -3.40 4.03
N ILE A 37 -24.33 -3.64 2.92
CA ILE A 37 -22.87 -3.44 2.83
C ILE A 37 -22.67 -2.01 3.33
N GLY A 38 -21.99 -1.85 4.47
CA GLY A 38 -21.62 -0.50 4.94
C GLY A 38 -20.85 0.22 3.84
N PRO A 39 -20.85 1.56 3.83
CA PRO A 39 -20.35 2.34 2.70
C PRO A 39 -19.01 1.77 2.25
N THR A 40 -18.92 1.44 0.96
CA THR A 40 -17.63 1.10 0.35
C THR A 40 -16.65 2.23 0.69
N SER A 41 -15.35 1.94 0.70
CA SER A 41 -14.30 2.97 0.84
C SER A 41 -14.64 4.22 0.03
N ASP A 42 -15.22 4.01 -1.15
CA ASP A 42 -15.59 5.04 -2.11
C ASP A 42 -16.77 5.90 -1.65
N GLU A 43 -17.76 5.34 -0.94
CA GLU A 43 -18.91 6.10 -0.43
C GLU A 43 -18.53 6.93 0.81
N TYR A 44 -17.68 6.40 1.70
CA TYR A 44 -17.13 7.16 2.82
C TYR A 44 -16.17 8.26 2.36
N VAL A 45 -15.27 7.94 1.42
CA VAL A 45 -14.37 8.92 0.80
C VAL A 45 -15.20 9.99 0.08
N ARG A 46 -16.24 9.60 -0.67
CA ARG A 46 -17.17 10.54 -1.32
C ARG A 46 -17.84 11.46 -0.29
N ASP A 47 -18.43 10.94 0.79
CA ASP A 47 -19.11 11.75 1.80
C ASP A 47 -18.14 12.68 2.55
N LEU A 48 -16.94 12.22 2.87
CA LEU A 48 -15.88 13.04 3.45
C LEU A 48 -15.49 14.17 2.49
N MET A 49 -15.27 13.86 1.21
CA MET A 49 -14.95 14.87 0.21
C MET A 49 -16.09 15.87 0.03
N VAL A 50 -17.34 15.39 -0.02
CA VAL A 50 -18.58 16.18 -0.05
C VAL A 50 -18.63 17.17 1.11
N ASN A 51 -18.29 16.74 2.32
CA ASN A 51 -18.29 17.60 3.50
C ASN A 51 -17.14 18.61 3.52
N ILE A 52 -15.95 18.24 3.04
CA ILE A 52 -14.80 19.15 2.94
C ILE A 52 -15.10 20.30 1.96
N GLY A 53 -15.55 20.00 0.74
CA GLY A 53 -15.82 21.06 -0.24
C GLY A 53 -17.03 21.93 0.11
N LYS A 54 -17.95 21.48 0.97
CA LYS A 54 -19.03 22.31 1.51
C LYS A 54 -18.55 23.34 2.55
N ASN A 55 -17.38 23.15 3.17
CA ASN A 55 -16.81 24.08 4.14
C ASN A 55 -15.90 25.11 3.46
N ALA A 56 -16.48 26.20 2.96
CA ALA A 56 -15.74 27.30 2.35
C ALA A 56 -14.73 27.99 3.30
N GLU A 57 -14.93 27.90 4.62
CA GLU A 57 -14.04 28.47 5.65
C GLU A 57 -12.66 27.78 5.69
N VAL A 58 -12.61 26.47 5.39
CA VAL A 58 -11.36 25.68 5.35
C VAL A 58 -10.32 26.26 4.39
N PHE A 59 -10.75 27.00 3.38
CA PHE A 59 -9.90 27.56 2.33
C PHE A 59 -9.62 29.05 2.49
N ALA A 60 -10.50 29.76 3.19
CA ALA A 60 -10.29 31.17 3.50
C ALA A 60 -9.14 31.35 4.50
N ASP A 61 -9.01 30.45 5.48
CA ASP A 61 -7.96 30.52 6.50
C ASP A 61 -6.56 30.22 5.92
N VAL A 62 -6.48 29.26 4.98
CA VAL A 62 -5.24 28.85 4.28
C VAL A 62 -4.62 29.98 3.45
N ALA A 63 -5.44 30.89 2.91
CA ALA A 63 -4.97 32.02 2.11
C ALA A 63 -4.12 33.02 2.92
N HIS A 64 -4.24 33.05 4.26
CA HIS A 64 -3.46 33.94 5.12
C HIS A 64 -1.98 33.53 5.25
N HIS A 65 -1.65 32.28 4.94
CA HIS A 65 -0.30 31.72 5.09
C HIS A 65 0.50 31.67 3.76
N ALA A 66 -0.13 32.01 2.64
CA ALA A 66 0.51 31.95 1.33
C ALA A 66 1.44 33.16 1.08
N THR A 67 2.61 32.88 0.50
CA THR A 67 3.68 33.85 0.27
C THR A 67 3.51 34.70 -0.99
N SER A 68 2.57 34.34 -1.86
CA SER A 68 2.28 35.07 -3.09
C SER A 68 0.78 35.11 -3.39
N GLN A 69 0.34 36.19 -4.03
CA GLN A 69 -1.05 36.32 -4.51
C GLN A 69 -1.40 35.24 -5.54
N GLU A 70 -0.44 34.76 -6.33
CA GLU A 70 -0.66 33.71 -7.32
C GLU A 70 -0.88 32.33 -6.66
N THR A 71 -0.21 32.04 -5.55
CA THR A 71 -0.47 30.83 -4.74
C THR A 71 -1.83 30.90 -4.06
N ILE A 72 -2.22 32.09 -3.58
CA ILE A 72 -3.56 32.36 -3.05
C ILE A 72 -4.62 32.12 -4.13
N ASP A 73 -4.44 32.71 -5.31
CA ASP A 73 -5.38 32.58 -6.42
C ASP A 73 -5.49 31.11 -6.87
N SER A 74 -4.38 30.36 -6.91
CA SER A 74 -4.40 28.92 -7.23
C SER A 74 -5.13 28.08 -6.17
N LEU A 75 -4.99 28.43 -4.88
CA LEU A 75 -5.74 27.80 -3.79
C LEU A 75 -7.24 28.09 -3.88
N PHE A 76 -7.61 29.33 -4.22
CA PHE A 76 -9.01 29.72 -4.44
C PHE A 76 -9.61 29.07 -5.69
N ASP A 77 -8.89 29.02 -6.81
CA ASP A 77 -9.33 28.36 -8.04
C ASP A 77 -9.51 26.87 -7.84
N ALA A 78 -8.57 26.20 -7.16
CA ALA A 78 -8.71 24.81 -6.74
C ALA A 78 -9.98 24.60 -5.91
N THR A 79 -10.24 25.51 -4.97
CA THR A 79 -11.40 25.46 -4.08
C THR A 79 -12.72 25.63 -4.83
N GLU A 80 -12.82 26.63 -5.71
CA GLU A 80 -14.02 26.87 -6.51
C GLU A 80 -14.26 25.76 -7.52
N THR A 81 -13.20 25.17 -8.09
CA THR A 81 -13.31 24.02 -8.99
C THR A 81 -13.81 22.77 -8.24
N ILE A 82 -13.29 22.53 -7.03
CA ILE A 82 -13.77 21.43 -6.17
C ILE A 82 -15.23 21.66 -5.78
N LYS A 83 -15.58 22.86 -5.29
CA LYS A 83 -16.97 23.24 -4.96
C LYS A 83 -17.90 23.06 -6.15
N GLY A 84 -17.50 23.54 -7.33
CA GLY A 84 -18.27 23.47 -8.57
C GLY A 84 -18.47 22.04 -9.07
N GLY A 85 -17.43 21.21 -8.99
CA GLY A 85 -17.51 19.79 -9.34
C GLY A 85 -18.41 18.98 -8.39
N MET A 86 -18.63 19.43 -7.16
CA MET A 86 -19.46 18.75 -6.18
C MET A 86 -20.95 19.10 -6.26
N ILE A 87 -21.34 20.01 -7.16
CA ILE A 87 -22.74 20.41 -7.38
C ILE A 87 -23.56 19.29 -8.04
N ASP A 88 -22.92 18.39 -8.79
CA ASP A 88 -23.57 17.35 -9.61
C ASP A 88 -23.35 15.90 -9.12
N GLU A 89 -22.84 15.68 -7.89
CA GLU A 89 -22.54 14.34 -7.32
C GLU A 89 -21.69 13.41 -8.25
N PRO A 90 -20.50 13.84 -8.71
CA PRO A 90 -19.68 13.04 -9.61
C PRO A 90 -19.13 11.76 -8.94
N PRO A 91 -18.68 10.76 -9.73
CA PRO A 91 -17.99 9.58 -9.20
C PRO A 91 -16.77 9.96 -8.35
N ALA A 92 -16.49 9.19 -7.29
CA ALA A 92 -15.41 9.47 -6.34
C ALA A 92 -14.02 9.66 -7.00
N LEU A 93 -13.75 8.91 -8.07
CA LEU A 93 -12.49 8.97 -8.84
C LEU A 93 -12.30 10.33 -9.54
N GLN A 94 -13.36 10.95 -10.03
CA GLN A 94 -13.28 12.26 -10.70
C GLN A 94 -12.90 13.37 -9.72
N ILE A 95 -13.41 13.29 -8.48
CA ILE A 95 -13.03 14.22 -7.41
C ILE A 95 -11.57 14.01 -7.01
N GLN A 96 -11.15 12.75 -6.84
CA GLN A 96 -9.75 12.42 -6.51
C GLN A 96 -8.77 12.95 -7.56
N CYS A 97 -9.11 12.79 -8.85
CA CYS A 97 -8.30 13.29 -9.96
C CYS A 97 -8.12 14.81 -9.89
N LEU A 98 -9.23 15.56 -9.85
CA LEU A 98 -9.19 17.02 -9.78
C LEU A 98 -8.35 17.51 -8.59
N VAL A 99 -8.58 16.92 -7.41
CA VAL A 99 -7.89 17.36 -6.20
C VAL A 99 -6.39 17.03 -6.28
N CYS A 100 -6.04 15.88 -6.85
CA CYS A 100 -4.65 15.52 -7.10
C CYS A 100 -3.97 16.52 -8.04
N GLU A 101 -4.60 16.88 -9.16
CA GLU A 101 -4.00 17.79 -10.14
C GLU A 101 -3.72 19.17 -9.53
N GLN A 102 -4.71 19.74 -8.86
CA GLN A 102 -4.58 21.02 -8.17
C GLN A 102 -3.48 21.00 -7.10
N LEU A 103 -3.27 19.85 -6.48
CA LEU A 103 -2.22 19.65 -5.49
C LEU A 103 -0.82 19.65 -6.08
N ILE A 104 -0.63 18.87 -7.14
CA ILE A 104 0.64 18.81 -7.85
C ILE A 104 0.99 20.21 -8.37
N GLU A 105 0.01 20.95 -8.88
CA GLU A 105 0.21 22.33 -9.34
C GLU A 105 0.68 23.26 -8.21
N ILE A 106 0.05 23.22 -7.04
CA ILE A 106 0.45 24.04 -5.87
C ILE A 106 1.88 23.71 -5.43
N LEU A 107 2.24 22.43 -5.38
CA LEU A 107 3.60 22.01 -5.02
C LEU A 107 4.64 22.48 -6.05
N GLN A 108 4.32 22.38 -7.35
CA GLN A 108 5.19 22.85 -8.43
C GLN A 108 5.37 24.38 -8.42
N ARG A 109 4.30 25.13 -8.12
CA ARG A 109 4.37 26.58 -7.93
C ARG A 109 5.21 26.95 -6.73
N GLY A 110 4.98 26.31 -5.58
CA GLY A 110 5.78 26.51 -4.37
C GLY A 110 7.27 26.21 -4.59
N LEU A 111 7.60 25.15 -5.33
CA LEU A 111 8.98 24.88 -5.77
C LEU A 111 9.53 26.02 -6.62
N THR A 112 8.77 26.49 -7.61
CA THR A 112 9.20 27.56 -8.51
C THR A 112 9.48 28.86 -7.76
N GLU A 113 8.59 29.26 -6.85
CA GLU A 113 8.75 30.45 -6.00
C GLU A 113 9.96 30.33 -5.06
N ALA A 114 10.24 29.12 -4.58
CA ALA A 114 11.39 28.80 -3.74
C ALA A 114 12.73 28.69 -4.52
N GLY A 115 12.77 29.07 -5.80
CA GLY A 115 13.99 28.96 -6.61
C GLY A 115 14.33 27.51 -6.99
N ASN A 116 13.32 26.64 -7.05
CA ASN A 116 13.42 25.21 -7.28
C ASN A 116 14.20 24.44 -6.21
N ASP A 117 14.22 24.94 -4.97
CA ASP A 117 14.81 24.28 -3.81
C ASP A 117 13.71 23.62 -2.95
N PRO A 118 13.70 22.28 -2.82
CA PRO A 118 12.69 21.55 -2.05
C PRO A 118 12.63 21.91 -0.57
N ASP A 119 13.76 22.24 0.06
CA ASP A 119 13.81 22.53 1.50
C ASP A 119 13.23 23.93 1.76
N ILE A 120 13.58 24.91 0.92
CA ILE A 120 12.98 26.25 0.98
C ILE A 120 11.48 26.18 0.67
N ALA A 121 11.08 25.39 -0.33
CA ALA A 121 9.68 25.20 -0.67
C ALA A 121 8.89 24.59 0.49
N TRP A 122 9.46 23.61 1.21
CA TRP A 122 8.82 23.02 2.37
C TRP A 122 8.64 24.02 3.51
N GLU A 123 9.65 24.83 3.83
CA GLU A 123 9.53 25.86 4.87
C GLU A 123 8.41 26.87 4.56
N ALA A 124 8.23 27.23 3.30
CA ALA A 124 7.14 28.11 2.87
C ALA A 124 5.76 27.43 2.90
N LEU A 125 5.68 26.16 2.46
CA LEU A 125 4.43 25.41 2.32
C LEU A 125 3.97 24.74 3.62
N ARG A 126 4.84 24.56 4.62
CA ARG A 126 4.52 23.88 5.88
C ARG A 126 3.26 24.41 6.57
N PRO A 127 3.11 25.70 6.89
CA PRO A 127 1.92 26.19 7.59
C PRO A 127 0.64 25.92 6.81
N ILE A 128 0.69 26.06 5.48
CA ILE A 128 -0.41 25.79 4.55
C ILE A 128 -0.77 24.29 4.58
N ALA A 129 0.24 23.41 4.55
CA ALA A 129 0.05 21.96 4.59
C ALA A 129 -0.53 21.49 5.93
N GLU A 130 -0.01 21.99 7.05
CA GLU A 130 -0.48 21.65 8.39
C GLU A 130 -1.89 22.16 8.66
N GLU A 131 -2.18 23.42 8.32
CA GLU A 131 -3.52 24.00 8.47
C GLU A 131 -4.57 23.23 7.65
N LEU A 132 -4.22 22.88 6.42
CA LEU A 132 -5.12 22.13 5.58
C LEU A 132 -5.34 20.69 6.08
N CYS A 133 -4.28 20.05 6.55
CA CYS A 133 -4.40 18.77 7.24
C CYS A 133 -5.31 18.90 8.48
N ASN A 134 -5.11 19.95 9.28
CA ASN A 134 -5.89 20.22 10.50
C ASN A 134 -7.37 20.35 10.20
N ASN A 135 -7.70 21.13 9.18
CA ASN A 135 -9.07 21.33 8.74
C ASN A 135 -9.72 20.02 8.27
N VAL A 136 -9.01 19.20 7.52
CA VAL A 136 -9.60 17.94 7.03
C VAL A 136 -9.77 16.93 8.17
N LEU A 137 -8.71 16.65 8.94
CA LEU A 137 -8.81 15.68 10.01
C LEU A 137 -9.75 16.17 11.13
N GLY A 138 -9.86 17.48 11.33
CA GLY A 138 -10.84 18.10 12.23
C GLY A 138 -12.28 17.86 11.78
N VAL A 139 -12.59 17.97 10.48
CA VAL A 139 -13.91 17.61 9.92
C VAL A 139 -14.22 16.12 10.15
N ALA A 140 -13.21 15.26 10.16
CA ALA A 140 -13.35 13.84 10.48
C ALA A 140 -13.46 13.56 12.00
N GLY A 141 -13.42 14.59 12.85
CA GLY A 141 -13.49 14.46 14.30
C GLY A 141 -12.22 13.88 14.93
N LEU A 142 -11.10 13.96 14.22
CA LEU A 142 -9.80 13.47 14.69
C LEU A 142 -8.99 14.58 15.36
N ASN A 143 -8.09 14.19 16.24
CA ASN A 143 -7.11 15.05 16.90
C ASN A 143 -6.01 15.43 15.90
N ALA A 144 -6.38 16.33 15.00
CA ALA A 144 -5.55 16.73 13.88
C ALA A 144 -4.28 17.46 14.31
N GLU A 145 -4.38 18.33 15.32
CA GLU A 145 -3.25 19.12 15.82
C GLU A 145 -2.07 18.24 16.26
N ALA A 146 -2.35 17.05 16.82
CA ALA A 146 -1.32 16.09 17.23
C ALA A 146 -0.72 15.30 16.06
N MET A 147 -1.45 15.10 14.97
CA MET A 147 -1.02 14.23 13.86
C MET A 147 -0.43 15.00 12.68
N CYS A 148 -1.02 16.13 12.33
CA CYS A 148 -0.74 16.85 11.09
C CYS A 148 0.71 17.32 10.93
N PRO A 149 1.38 17.86 11.96
CA PRO A 149 2.79 18.23 11.83
C PRO A 149 3.68 17.05 11.43
N GLY A 150 3.45 15.88 12.03
CA GLY A 150 4.18 14.64 11.71
C GLY A 150 3.86 14.14 10.30
N ILE A 151 2.57 13.97 9.97
CA ILE A 151 2.18 13.47 8.64
C ILE A 151 2.70 14.40 7.54
N MET A 152 2.51 15.71 7.67
CA MET A 152 2.96 16.65 6.64
C MET A 152 4.50 16.68 6.56
N GLY A 153 5.18 16.66 7.70
CA GLY A 153 6.64 16.64 7.77
C GLY A 153 7.29 15.37 7.19
N HIS A 154 6.62 14.22 7.27
CA HIS A 154 7.14 12.98 6.69
C HIS A 154 6.93 12.90 5.17
N TYR A 155 5.78 13.33 4.65
CA TYR A 155 5.39 13.04 3.27
C TYR A 155 5.62 14.20 2.29
N VAL A 156 5.36 15.45 2.68
CA VAL A 156 5.45 16.60 1.75
C VAL A 156 6.87 16.84 1.24
N PRO A 157 7.94 16.77 2.07
CA PRO A 157 9.31 16.92 1.57
C PRO A 157 9.68 15.89 0.49
N HIS A 158 9.17 14.66 0.59
CA HIS A 158 9.42 13.61 -0.40
C HIS A 158 8.72 13.92 -1.73
N LEU A 159 7.50 14.47 -1.69
CA LEU A 159 6.79 14.93 -2.90
C LEU A 159 7.50 16.11 -3.58
N LEU A 160 7.98 17.08 -2.80
CA LEU A 160 8.76 18.21 -3.32
C LEU A 160 10.06 17.71 -3.98
N TYR A 161 10.75 16.74 -3.36
CA TYR A 161 11.89 16.08 -3.98
C TYR A 161 11.55 15.40 -5.31
N ILE A 162 10.42 14.68 -5.39
CA ILE A 162 9.98 14.01 -6.63
C ILE A 162 9.76 15.02 -7.74
N LEU A 163 9.00 16.09 -7.46
CA LEU A 163 8.66 17.13 -8.43
C LEU A 163 9.86 17.98 -8.84
N HIS A 164 10.85 18.13 -7.96
CA HIS A 164 12.14 18.74 -8.29
C HIS A 164 12.95 17.88 -9.27
N ASN A 165 12.97 16.55 -9.08
CA ASN A 165 13.79 15.65 -9.89
C ASN A 165 13.14 15.23 -11.22
N LYS A 166 11.82 15.36 -11.37
CA LYS A 166 11.13 15.06 -12.62
C LYS A 166 10.01 16.08 -12.86
N THR A 167 10.17 16.86 -13.92
CA THR A 167 9.09 17.72 -14.42
C THR A 167 8.02 16.86 -15.07
N MET A 168 6.76 17.12 -14.72
CA MET A 168 5.60 16.41 -15.25
C MET A 168 4.35 17.29 -15.19
N SER A 169 3.35 17.04 -16.02
CA SER A 169 2.06 17.69 -15.84
C SER A 169 1.34 17.12 -14.61
N PRO A 170 0.50 17.91 -13.93
CA PRO A 170 -0.37 17.40 -12.87
C PRO A 170 -1.19 16.18 -13.29
N SER A 171 -1.78 16.23 -14.49
CA SER A 171 -2.59 15.13 -15.04
C SER A 171 -1.79 13.84 -15.24
N TYR A 172 -0.56 13.94 -15.77
CA TYR A 172 0.32 12.78 -15.89
C TYR A 172 0.66 12.19 -14.52
N ALA A 173 1.02 13.04 -13.55
CA ALA A 173 1.36 12.59 -12.20
C ALA A 173 0.18 11.83 -11.56
N CYS A 174 -1.02 12.40 -11.65
CA CYS A 174 -2.21 11.84 -11.04
C CYS A 174 -2.70 10.57 -11.75
N THR A 175 -2.50 10.44 -13.06
CA THR A 175 -2.76 9.19 -13.79
C THR A 175 -1.80 8.07 -13.38
N GLU A 176 -0.49 8.35 -13.29
CA GLU A 176 0.50 7.33 -12.88
C GLU A 176 0.29 6.86 -11.44
N LEU A 177 -0.13 7.77 -10.55
CA LEU A 177 -0.54 7.44 -9.19
C LEU A 177 -1.92 6.76 -9.12
N ASN A 178 -2.64 6.61 -10.23
CA ASN A 178 -3.97 6.00 -10.30
C ASN A 178 -5.03 6.79 -9.50
N PHE A 179 -4.91 8.12 -9.49
CA PHE A 179 -5.94 9.07 -9.03
C PHE A 179 -6.79 9.62 -10.19
N CYS A 180 -6.31 9.53 -11.43
CA CYS A 180 -7.03 9.90 -12.66
C CYS A 180 -7.20 8.70 -13.59
N ASP A 181 -8.27 8.71 -14.39
CA ASP A 181 -8.47 7.73 -15.45
C ASP A 181 -7.56 8.03 -16.65
N VAL A 182 -7.16 6.96 -17.35
CA VAL A 182 -6.26 7.06 -18.51
C VAL A 182 -6.92 7.76 -19.71
N GLU A 183 -8.25 7.88 -19.72
CA GLU A 183 -8.99 8.57 -20.79
C GLU A 183 -8.67 10.08 -20.86
N ASP A 184 -8.15 10.69 -19.79
CA ASP A 184 -7.76 12.11 -19.77
C ASP A 184 -6.38 12.39 -20.42
N ILE A 185 -5.62 11.35 -20.81
CA ILE A 185 -4.38 11.53 -21.60
C ILE A 185 -4.71 11.44 -23.10
N SER A 186 -5.34 12.49 -23.63
CA SER A 186 -5.47 12.69 -25.07
C SER A 186 -5.12 14.12 -25.48
N ALA A 187 -3.82 14.41 -25.60
CA ALA A 187 -3.33 15.53 -26.41
C ALA A 187 -1.96 15.32 -27.06
N ASP A 188 -1.07 14.47 -26.53
CA ASP A 188 0.28 14.26 -27.11
C ASP A 188 0.66 12.79 -27.41
N GLY A 189 -0.24 11.83 -27.17
CA GLY A 189 -0.30 10.59 -27.95
C GLY A 189 0.93 9.66 -27.87
N GLN A 190 1.68 9.65 -26.76
CA GLN A 190 2.65 8.60 -26.50
C GLN A 190 2.15 7.63 -25.45
N ALA A 191 1.29 6.69 -25.89
CA ALA A 191 1.21 5.40 -25.20
C ALA A 191 2.60 4.76 -25.28
N LEU A 192 3.22 4.45 -24.13
CA LEU A 192 4.47 3.69 -24.13
C LEU A 192 4.18 2.33 -24.79
N PRO A 193 4.88 1.98 -25.90
CA PRO A 193 4.78 0.65 -26.45
C PRO A 193 5.54 -0.28 -25.51
N ILE A 194 4.82 -0.98 -24.62
CA ILE A 194 5.36 -2.21 -24.07
C ILE A 194 5.41 -3.19 -25.24
N TYR A 195 6.61 -3.33 -25.81
CA TYR A 195 6.96 -4.42 -26.69
C TYR A 195 6.86 -5.75 -25.92
N ILE A 196 5.65 -6.27 -25.74
CA ILE A 196 5.47 -7.71 -25.85
C ILE A 196 5.18 -7.90 -27.33
N LYS A 197 6.13 -8.50 -28.05
CA LYS A 197 5.82 -9.02 -29.39
C LYS A 197 4.56 -9.85 -29.21
N ASP A 198 3.51 -9.49 -29.95
CA ASP A 198 2.47 -10.41 -30.42
C ASP A 198 3.12 -11.51 -31.26
N ASN A 199 4.05 -12.27 -30.69
CA ASN A 199 4.19 -13.65 -31.06
C ASN A 199 3.01 -14.30 -30.35
N GLU A 200 1.88 -14.28 -31.05
CA GLU A 200 0.79 -15.22 -30.93
C GLU A 200 1.37 -16.64 -30.98
N THR A 201 2.03 -17.05 -29.91
CA THR A 201 2.11 -18.46 -29.57
C THR A 201 0.73 -18.69 -29.00
N PRO A 202 -0.13 -19.49 -29.66
CA PRO A 202 -1.44 -19.78 -29.11
C PRO A 202 -1.23 -20.18 -27.66
N MET A 203 -1.82 -19.43 -26.73
CA MET A 203 -1.84 -19.79 -25.32
C MET A 203 -2.39 -21.21 -25.32
N GLU A 204 -1.55 -22.23 -25.12
CA GLU A 204 -2.02 -23.61 -25.06
C GLU A 204 -3.01 -23.61 -23.90
N ARG A 205 -4.30 -23.67 -24.22
CA ARG A 205 -5.35 -23.79 -23.21
C ARG A 205 -4.96 -24.97 -22.35
N PHE A 206 -4.66 -24.69 -21.09
CA PHE A 206 -4.45 -25.74 -20.12
C PHE A 206 -5.65 -26.69 -20.19
N ASP A 207 -5.40 -27.94 -20.58
CA ASP A 207 -6.45 -28.96 -20.67
C ASP A 207 -6.84 -29.37 -19.23
N ASP A 208 -7.83 -28.66 -18.70
CA ASP A 208 -8.49 -28.90 -17.42
C ASP A 208 -9.22 -30.26 -17.36
N ARG A 209 -9.34 -30.97 -18.49
CA ARG A 209 -10.04 -32.25 -18.61
C ARG A 209 -9.31 -33.46 -18.02
N LYS A 210 -8.07 -33.31 -17.54
CA LYS A 210 -7.47 -34.36 -16.70
C LYS A 210 -7.96 -34.20 -15.27
N LYS A 211 -8.92 -35.05 -14.86
CA LYS A 211 -9.30 -35.26 -13.46
C LYS A 211 -8.01 -35.46 -12.65
N ARG A 212 -7.58 -34.42 -11.92
CA ARG A 212 -6.45 -34.53 -10.99
C ARG A 212 -6.92 -35.45 -9.87
N GLN A 213 -6.38 -36.66 -9.79
CA GLN A 213 -6.50 -37.45 -8.56
C GLN A 213 -5.83 -36.64 -7.46
N ALA A 214 -6.52 -36.43 -6.33
CA ALA A 214 -5.90 -35.81 -5.18
C ALA A 214 -4.65 -36.64 -4.82
N PRO A 215 -3.44 -36.05 -4.83
CA PRO A 215 -2.25 -36.80 -4.47
C PRO A 215 -2.40 -37.34 -3.05
N GLY A 216 -1.77 -38.49 -2.77
CA GLY A 216 -1.77 -39.09 -1.43
C GLY A 216 -1.04 -38.27 -0.35
N SER A 217 -0.46 -37.12 -0.72
CA SER A 217 0.26 -36.20 0.18
C SER A 217 -0.11 -34.75 -0.13
N THR A 218 -0.39 -33.96 0.91
CA THR A 218 -0.72 -32.53 0.83
C THR A 218 0.49 -31.68 1.23
N PHE A 219 0.81 -30.65 0.43
CA PHE A 219 1.76 -29.60 0.81
C PHE A 219 1.01 -28.46 1.50
N ARG A 220 1.37 -28.13 2.73
CA ARG A 220 0.67 -27.16 3.58
C ARG A 220 1.48 -25.88 3.69
N ILE A 221 0.82 -24.75 3.48
CA ILE A 221 1.41 -23.41 3.54
C ILE A 221 0.63 -22.62 4.58
N ALA A 222 1.32 -22.05 5.56
CA ALA A 222 0.74 -21.01 6.40
C ALA A 222 1.04 -19.65 5.77
N PHE A 223 0.07 -18.74 5.75
CA PHE A 223 0.25 -17.36 5.32
C PHE A 223 -0.04 -16.43 6.49
N LEU A 224 0.92 -15.57 6.82
CA LEU A 224 0.78 -14.48 7.77
C LEU A 224 1.08 -13.19 7.05
N THR A 225 0.35 -12.13 7.36
CA THR A 225 0.54 -10.83 6.73
C THR A 225 -0.04 -9.76 7.66
N ASP A 226 0.38 -8.51 7.50
CA ASP A 226 -0.24 -7.35 8.12
C ASP A 226 -0.30 -7.47 9.66
N VAL A 227 0.82 -7.93 10.26
CA VAL A 227 0.85 -8.13 11.72
C VAL A 227 0.71 -6.81 12.44
N HIS A 228 1.21 -5.72 11.86
CA HIS A 228 1.25 -4.37 12.41
C HIS A 228 1.45 -4.36 13.92
N VAL A 229 2.63 -4.79 14.33
CA VAL A 229 2.98 -4.93 15.73
C VAL A 229 3.22 -3.55 16.34
N ASP A 230 2.51 -3.26 17.42
CA ASP A 230 2.67 -2.02 18.18
C ASP A 230 3.34 -2.30 19.51
N SER A 231 4.63 -1.93 19.61
CA SER A 231 5.41 -2.03 20.84
C SER A 231 4.92 -1.08 21.94
N ARG A 232 4.14 -0.05 21.58
CA ARG A 232 3.53 0.91 22.51
C ARG A 232 2.11 0.53 22.94
N TYR A 233 1.56 -0.58 22.42
CA TYR A 233 0.24 -1.06 22.84
C TYR A 233 0.21 -1.28 24.36
N THR A 234 -0.72 -0.61 25.04
CA THR A 234 -0.83 -0.63 26.49
C THR A 234 -2.23 -1.08 26.91
N VAL A 235 -2.31 -2.21 27.63
CA VAL A 235 -3.58 -2.71 28.19
C VAL A 235 -4.20 -1.66 29.11
N GLY A 236 -5.49 -1.41 28.95
CA GLY A 236 -6.22 -0.41 29.71
C GLY A 236 -6.20 1.00 29.12
N ALA A 237 -5.36 1.28 28.11
CA ALA A 237 -5.32 2.57 27.44
C ALA A 237 -6.62 2.87 26.66
N PRO A 238 -6.92 4.15 26.36
CA PRO A 238 -8.09 4.51 25.56
C PRO A 238 -8.10 3.81 24.21
N THR A 239 -9.26 3.29 23.81
CA THR A 239 -9.48 2.69 22.48
C THR A 239 -10.14 3.66 21.51
N ASP A 240 -10.70 4.74 22.04
CA ASP A 240 -11.28 5.84 21.30
C ASP A 240 -10.63 7.13 21.80
N CYS A 241 -9.61 7.59 21.09
CA CYS A 241 -8.71 8.66 21.50
C CYS A 241 -8.61 9.81 20.50
N GLY A 242 -9.48 9.81 19.48
CA GLY A 242 -9.45 10.79 18.39
C GLY A 242 -8.26 10.67 17.43
N MET A 243 -7.35 9.71 17.60
CA MET A 243 -6.21 9.47 16.69
C MET A 243 -6.54 8.38 15.66
N ILE A 244 -5.76 8.29 14.58
CA ILE A 244 -5.87 7.18 13.60
C ILE A 244 -5.59 5.81 14.27
N ILE A 245 -4.71 5.74 15.25
CA ILE A 245 -4.53 4.55 16.10
C ILE A 245 -4.51 4.92 17.57
N CYS A 246 -5.17 4.11 18.39
CA CYS A 246 -5.26 4.29 19.83
C CYS A 246 -4.54 3.15 20.58
N CYS A 247 -4.99 2.82 21.80
CA CYS A 247 -4.38 1.82 22.68
C CYS A 247 -2.94 2.12 23.12
N ARG A 248 -2.54 3.39 23.07
CA ARG A 248 -1.25 3.87 23.58
C ARG A 248 -1.46 4.81 24.75
N VAL A 249 -0.40 5.08 25.50
CA VAL A 249 -0.37 6.10 26.56
C VAL A 249 0.47 7.29 26.11
N GLY A 250 0.01 8.50 26.40
CA GLY A 250 0.69 9.75 26.08
C GLY A 250 -0.24 10.94 26.23
N ALA A 251 0.30 12.16 26.08
CA ALA A 251 -0.49 13.39 26.20
C ALA A 251 -1.60 13.49 25.15
N ASP A 252 -1.34 13.00 23.94
CA ASP A 252 -2.30 13.06 22.82
C ASP A 252 -3.25 11.86 22.76
N TYR A 253 -2.98 10.81 23.55
CA TYR A 253 -3.79 9.58 23.60
C TYR A 253 -4.79 9.62 24.76
N THR A 254 -5.69 10.60 24.72
CA THR A 254 -6.74 10.78 25.73
C THR A 254 -8.10 10.45 25.15
N GLY A 255 -8.98 9.86 25.95
CA GLY A 255 -10.33 9.51 25.50
C GLY A 255 -10.94 8.35 26.28
N GLU A 256 -11.90 7.68 25.66
CA GLU A 256 -12.70 6.63 26.29
C GLU A 256 -12.27 5.21 25.88
N GLY A 257 -12.90 4.23 26.51
CA GLY A 257 -12.65 2.81 26.28
C GLY A 257 -11.43 2.27 27.02
N SER A 258 -11.16 0.99 26.82
CA SER A 258 -10.10 0.29 27.55
C SER A 258 -9.52 -0.83 26.70
N ALA A 259 -8.24 -0.71 26.38
CA ALA A 259 -7.51 -1.62 25.51
C ALA A 259 -7.44 -3.02 26.13
N GLY A 260 -7.87 -4.04 25.38
CA GLY A 260 -7.91 -5.42 25.82
C GLY A 260 -6.52 -6.04 26.00
N ARG A 261 -6.44 -7.17 26.69
CA ARG A 261 -5.16 -7.86 26.92
C ARG A 261 -4.50 -8.37 25.64
N PHE A 262 -5.30 -8.68 24.62
CA PHE A 262 -4.89 -9.35 23.37
C PHE A 262 -5.17 -8.50 22.12
N GLY A 263 -5.51 -7.22 22.28
CA GLY A 263 -5.93 -6.36 21.18
C GLY A 263 -7.31 -5.75 21.43
N SER A 264 -7.61 -4.75 20.62
CA SER A 264 -8.90 -4.05 20.55
C SER A 264 -9.17 -3.69 19.09
N TYR A 265 -10.44 -3.54 18.73
CA TYR A 265 -10.88 -3.38 17.34
C TYR A 265 -10.31 -2.17 16.58
N SER A 266 -9.98 -1.08 17.28
CA SER A 266 -9.47 0.18 16.68
C SER A 266 -7.97 0.37 16.87
N CYS A 267 -7.21 -0.72 17.05
CA CYS A 267 -5.81 -0.67 17.46
C CYS A 267 -4.95 -1.67 16.70
N ASN A 268 -3.65 -1.38 16.63
CA ASN A 268 -2.65 -2.31 16.15
C ASN A 268 -2.37 -3.46 17.13
N THR A 269 -1.63 -4.46 16.67
CA THR A 269 -1.48 -5.74 17.37
C THR A 269 -0.44 -5.65 18.48
N PRO A 270 -0.77 -5.99 19.75
CA PRO A 270 0.26 -6.12 20.77
C PRO A 270 1.18 -7.31 20.49
N ILE A 271 2.47 -7.18 20.83
CA ILE A 271 3.49 -8.25 20.67
C ILE A 271 3.01 -9.61 21.18
N ARG A 272 2.28 -9.63 22.30
CA ARG A 272 1.72 -10.86 22.88
C ARG A 272 0.81 -11.61 21.90
N THR A 273 -0.04 -10.90 21.17
CA THR A 273 -1.00 -11.52 20.25
C THR A 273 -0.29 -12.07 19.02
N MET A 274 0.70 -11.34 18.50
CA MET A 274 1.59 -11.85 17.45
C MET A 274 2.30 -13.14 17.91
N ASP A 275 2.93 -13.13 19.10
CA ASP A 275 3.61 -14.31 19.66
C ASP A 275 2.65 -15.51 19.79
N LEU A 276 1.44 -15.30 20.34
CA LEU A 276 0.44 -16.35 20.51
C LEU A 276 -0.06 -16.92 19.19
N PHE A 277 -0.28 -16.08 18.18
CA PHE A 277 -0.72 -16.52 16.87
C PHE A 277 0.36 -17.40 16.21
N MET A 278 1.61 -16.96 16.27
CA MET A 278 2.74 -17.73 15.74
C MET A 278 2.93 -19.07 16.47
N GLN A 279 2.82 -19.08 17.80
CA GLN A 279 2.84 -20.32 18.60
C GLN A 279 1.68 -21.25 18.24
N GLY A 280 0.49 -20.71 17.96
CA GLY A 280 -0.67 -21.47 17.51
C GLY A 280 -0.38 -22.24 16.23
N ILE A 281 0.22 -21.58 15.24
CA ILE A 281 0.61 -22.20 13.96
C ILE A 281 1.67 -23.30 14.17
N ALA A 282 2.70 -23.03 15.00
CA ALA A 282 3.74 -24.01 15.28
C ALA A 282 3.22 -25.28 16.01
N ASN A 283 2.10 -25.15 16.72
CA ASN A 283 1.45 -26.23 17.49
C ASN A 283 0.30 -26.93 16.74
N LEU A 284 0.04 -26.58 15.47
CA LEU A 284 -0.93 -27.32 14.67
C LEU A 284 -0.56 -28.81 14.58
N ALA A 285 -1.57 -29.67 14.70
CA ALA A 285 -1.38 -31.12 14.60
C ALA A 285 -0.79 -31.51 13.23
N GLU A 286 -1.25 -30.84 12.17
CA GLU A 286 -0.67 -30.92 10.84
C GLU A 286 0.14 -29.65 10.58
N LYS A 287 1.47 -29.75 10.72
CA LYS A 287 2.35 -28.58 10.58
C LYS A 287 2.41 -28.10 9.12
N PRO A 288 2.56 -26.78 8.89
CA PRO A 288 2.90 -26.26 7.58
C PRO A 288 4.29 -26.75 7.15
N ASP A 289 4.46 -27.02 5.86
CA ASP A 289 5.77 -27.31 5.27
C ASP A 289 6.63 -26.04 5.14
N ILE A 290 5.96 -24.90 4.92
CA ILE A 290 6.55 -23.56 4.83
C ILE A 290 5.59 -22.51 5.38
N VAL A 291 6.12 -21.33 5.67
CA VAL A 291 5.35 -20.12 5.99
C VAL A 291 5.66 -19.05 4.94
N LEU A 292 4.62 -18.39 4.45
CA LEU A 292 4.73 -17.16 3.66
C LEU A 292 4.44 -15.98 4.58
N TYR A 293 5.27 -14.94 4.55
CA TYR A 293 5.04 -13.70 5.28
C TYR A 293 4.81 -12.54 4.30
N GLY A 294 3.64 -11.93 4.37
CA GLY A 294 3.16 -10.91 3.44
C GLY A 294 3.69 -9.50 3.66
N GLY A 295 4.48 -9.23 4.71
CA GLY A 295 4.93 -7.87 5.06
C GLY A 295 3.96 -7.16 6.02
N ASP A 296 4.15 -5.86 6.17
CA ASP A 296 3.46 -4.94 7.08
C ASP A 296 3.61 -5.28 8.58
N ALA A 297 4.86 -5.17 9.05
CA ALA A 297 5.22 -5.26 10.45
C ALA A 297 4.99 -3.96 11.25
N PRO A 298 5.37 -2.77 10.80
CA PRO A 298 5.24 -1.56 11.62
C PRO A 298 3.77 -1.11 11.82
N PRO A 299 3.44 -0.38 12.89
CA PRO A 299 2.07 0.08 13.18
C PRO A 299 1.67 1.27 12.30
N HIS A 300 0.37 1.61 12.26
CA HIS A 300 -0.15 2.75 11.49
C HIS A 300 0.05 4.10 12.20
N ALA A 301 1.23 4.33 12.78
CA ALA A 301 1.58 5.51 13.57
C ALA A 301 2.26 6.59 12.72
N LEU A 302 1.67 6.93 11.57
CA LEU A 302 2.30 7.69 10.49
C LEU A 302 2.86 9.06 10.89
N TRP A 303 2.33 9.67 11.95
CA TRP A 303 2.75 10.98 12.47
C TRP A 303 3.94 10.91 13.43
N GLU A 304 4.32 9.70 13.87
CA GLU A 304 5.43 9.43 14.79
C GLU A 304 6.46 8.49 14.16
N GLU A 305 6.43 8.33 12.83
CA GLU A 305 7.35 7.40 12.17
C GLU A 305 8.79 7.87 12.30
N THR A 306 9.68 6.90 12.48
CA THR A 306 11.12 7.10 12.36
C THR A 306 11.70 5.88 11.67
N PHE A 307 12.82 6.05 10.96
CA PHE A 307 13.52 4.92 10.35
C PHE A 307 13.80 3.81 11.36
N ASP A 308 14.36 4.17 12.52
CA ASP A 308 14.64 3.23 13.60
C ASP A 308 13.38 2.54 14.13
N GLY A 309 12.26 3.26 14.25
CA GLY A 309 10.97 2.70 14.66
C GLY A 309 10.45 1.63 13.70
N GLN A 310 10.47 1.89 12.40
CA GLN A 310 10.07 0.91 11.38
C GLN A 310 10.97 -0.32 11.40
N MET A 311 12.29 -0.10 11.53
CA MET A 311 13.28 -1.18 11.57
C MET A 311 13.16 -2.03 12.82
N GLN A 312 12.91 -1.41 13.99
CA GLN A 312 12.68 -2.13 15.25
C GLN A 312 11.42 -2.99 15.20
N ALA A 313 10.29 -2.47 14.68
CA ALA A 313 9.06 -3.24 14.54
C ALA A 313 9.25 -4.42 13.57
N SER A 314 9.92 -4.18 12.44
CA SER A 314 10.24 -5.22 11.45
C SER A 314 11.14 -6.30 12.04
N GLN A 315 12.21 -5.92 12.74
CA GLN A 315 13.12 -6.85 13.39
C GLN A 315 12.42 -7.66 14.49
N ALA A 316 11.56 -7.02 15.30
CA ALA A 316 10.80 -7.71 16.34
C ALA A 316 9.88 -8.80 15.76
N THR A 317 9.30 -8.56 14.58
CA THR A 317 8.52 -9.58 13.85
C THR A 317 9.38 -10.74 13.39
N VAL A 318 10.58 -10.49 12.85
CA VAL A 318 11.53 -11.56 12.48
C VAL A 318 11.95 -12.39 13.70
N GLU A 319 12.28 -11.71 14.81
CA GLU A 319 12.64 -12.36 16.06
C GLU A 319 11.48 -13.19 16.65
N ALA A 320 10.24 -12.72 16.48
CA ALA A 320 9.06 -13.48 16.86
C ALA A 320 8.89 -14.74 16.01
N PHE A 321 9.10 -14.69 14.69
CA PHE A 321 9.11 -15.89 13.85
C PHE A 321 10.19 -16.88 14.31
N SER A 322 11.42 -16.39 14.52
CA SER A 322 12.55 -17.23 14.96
C SER A 322 12.28 -17.91 16.31
N ARG A 323 11.72 -17.17 17.26
CA ARG A 323 11.42 -17.65 18.62
C ARG A 323 10.21 -18.58 18.69
N ASN A 324 9.15 -18.28 17.95
CA ASN A 324 7.86 -18.97 18.09
C ASN A 324 7.63 -20.07 17.03
N MET A 325 8.36 -20.05 15.92
CA MET A 325 8.28 -21.06 14.84
C MET A 325 9.65 -21.70 14.54
N PRO A 326 10.36 -22.25 15.54
CA PRO A 326 11.71 -22.76 15.35
C PRO A 326 11.76 -23.89 14.32
N GLY A 327 12.67 -23.77 13.35
CA GLY A 327 12.90 -24.76 12.29
C GLY A 327 11.92 -24.66 11.12
N MET A 328 10.95 -23.75 11.13
CA MET A 328 10.08 -23.49 9.99
C MET A 328 10.79 -22.55 9.00
N ARG A 329 10.69 -22.86 7.70
CA ARG A 329 11.16 -21.95 6.65
C ARG A 329 10.12 -20.87 6.40
N VAL A 330 10.52 -19.61 6.54
CA VAL A 330 9.64 -18.43 6.36
C VAL A 330 10.11 -17.64 5.15
N PHE A 331 9.23 -17.43 4.17
CA PHE A 331 9.52 -16.68 2.95
C PHE A 331 8.78 -15.34 3.00
N PRO A 332 9.49 -14.22 3.26
CA PRO A 332 8.91 -12.91 3.39
C PRO A 332 8.80 -12.18 2.05
N THR A 333 7.95 -11.15 2.01
CA THR A 333 7.97 -10.05 1.04
C THR A 333 7.99 -8.70 1.78
N ILE A 334 8.13 -7.61 1.04
CA ILE A 334 8.16 -6.23 1.56
C ILE A 334 6.75 -5.65 1.43
N GLY A 335 6.15 -5.24 2.55
CA GLY A 335 4.92 -4.45 2.58
C GLY A 335 5.18 -2.96 2.47
N ASN A 336 4.12 -2.15 2.47
CA ASN A 336 4.25 -0.71 2.35
C ASN A 336 4.65 -0.07 3.68
N HIS A 337 4.29 -0.64 4.83
CA HIS A 337 4.68 -0.08 6.12
C HIS A 337 6.10 -0.43 6.56
N GLU A 338 6.82 -1.32 5.86
CA GLU A 338 8.25 -1.54 6.15
C GLU A 338 9.15 -0.34 5.84
N THR A 339 8.75 0.53 4.90
CA THR A 339 9.56 1.69 4.50
C THR A 339 9.46 2.84 5.51
N TYR A 340 10.42 3.76 5.43
CA TYR A 340 10.35 5.04 6.12
C TYR A 340 10.58 6.20 5.14
N PRO A 341 9.64 7.15 5.05
CA PRO A 341 8.26 7.06 5.55
C PRO A 341 7.51 5.85 4.97
N GLY A 342 6.44 5.40 5.63
CA GLY A 342 5.59 4.33 5.14
C GLY A 342 5.10 4.61 3.72
N ASN A 343 4.94 3.56 2.91
CA ASN A 343 4.56 3.55 1.48
C ASN A 343 5.65 3.97 0.50
N LEU A 344 6.68 4.71 0.93
CA LEU A 344 7.61 5.39 0.03
C LEU A 344 8.85 4.53 -0.30
N TYR A 345 8.67 3.54 -1.20
CA TYR A 345 9.79 2.73 -1.71
C TYR A 345 10.45 3.35 -2.95
N TYR A 346 11.72 3.75 -2.81
CA TYR A 346 12.57 4.21 -3.91
C TYR A 346 14.03 3.78 -3.69
N LEU A 347 14.50 2.79 -4.45
CA LEU A 347 15.82 2.17 -4.24
C LEU A 347 16.99 3.18 -4.20
N PRO A 348 17.04 4.25 -5.02
CA PRO A 348 18.15 5.21 -4.95
C PRO A 348 18.32 5.92 -3.60
N ARG A 349 17.32 5.90 -2.73
CA ARG A 349 17.39 6.44 -1.37
C ARG A 349 18.20 5.54 -0.44
N GLN A 350 19.03 6.15 0.40
CA GLN A 350 19.92 5.42 1.31
C GLN A 350 19.14 4.61 2.34
N GLU A 351 18.04 5.15 2.87
CA GLU A 351 17.17 4.49 3.83
C GLU A 351 16.57 3.19 3.26
N ILE A 352 16.24 3.14 1.97
CA ILE A 352 15.72 1.94 1.32
C ILE A 352 16.82 0.90 1.08
N GLN A 353 18.04 1.34 0.71
CA GLN A 353 19.19 0.44 0.58
C GLN A 353 19.58 -0.18 1.93
N ASP A 354 19.55 0.62 2.99
CA ASP A 354 19.83 0.18 4.35
C ASP A 354 18.77 -0.79 4.86
N MET A 355 17.49 -0.47 4.66
CA MET A 355 16.37 -1.38 4.94
C MET A 355 16.55 -2.72 4.22
N ASN A 356 16.78 -2.71 2.90
CA ASN A 356 16.93 -3.94 2.12
C ASN A 356 18.11 -4.78 2.63
N ARG A 357 19.24 -4.16 2.96
CA ARG A 357 20.39 -4.85 3.54
C ARG A 357 20.03 -5.51 4.88
N MET A 358 19.46 -4.74 5.82
CA MET A 358 19.05 -5.25 7.12
C MET A 358 18.03 -6.39 7.01
N PHE A 359 17.04 -6.27 6.13
CA PHE A 359 16.04 -7.31 5.92
C PHE A 359 16.67 -8.60 5.41
N THR A 360 17.62 -8.53 4.47
CA THR A 360 18.34 -9.73 4.03
C THR A 360 19.15 -10.36 5.16
N GLU A 361 19.75 -9.58 6.05
CA GLU A 361 20.49 -10.11 7.21
C GLU A 361 19.56 -10.85 8.17
N TRP A 362 18.41 -10.26 8.50
CA TRP A 362 17.46 -10.83 9.46
C TRP A 362 16.70 -12.04 8.92
N TRP A 363 16.25 -11.99 7.67
CA TRP A 363 15.44 -13.05 7.07
C TRP A 363 16.25 -14.22 6.54
N ARG A 364 17.54 -14.03 6.21
CA ARG A 364 18.39 -15.07 5.62
C ARG A 364 18.39 -16.39 6.40
N PRO A 365 18.48 -16.42 7.74
CA PRO A 365 18.41 -17.67 8.50
C PRO A 365 17.06 -18.40 8.40
N LEU A 366 15.94 -17.66 8.38
CA LEU A 366 14.59 -18.23 8.34
C LEU A 366 14.19 -18.67 6.93
N ALA A 367 14.55 -17.91 5.92
CA ALA A 367 14.23 -18.20 4.52
C ALA A 367 15.26 -19.13 3.86
N ASN A 368 16.41 -19.37 4.51
CA ASN A 368 17.58 -20.05 3.95
C ASN A 368 18.01 -19.41 2.62
N PHE A 369 18.16 -18.08 2.62
CA PHE A 369 18.54 -17.33 1.42
C PHE A 369 19.95 -17.72 0.95
N SER A 370 20.04 -18.03 -0.34
CA SER A 370 21.31 -18.11 -1.06
C SER A 370 21.93 -16.71 -1.22
N ASP A 371 23.21 -16.65 -1.57
CA ASP A 371 23.88 -15.38 -1.88
C ASP A 371 23.18 -14.65 -3.04
N GLU A 372 22.63 -15.40 -3.99
CA GLU A 372 21.84 -14.84 -5.08
C GLU A 372 20.53 -14.22 -4.58
N ASN A 373 19.84 -14.85 -3.63
CA ASN A 373 18.62 -14.28 -3.04
C ASN A 373 18.92 -12.99 -2.28
N VAL A 374 20.03 -12.94 -1.55
CA VAL A 374 20.49 -11.72 -0.88
C VAL A 374 20.78 -10.63 -1.92
N ARG A 375 21.51 -10.98 -2.99
CA ARG A 375 21.87 -10.04 -4.06
C ARG A 375 20.64 -9.47 -4.77
N THR A 376 19.67 -10.32 -5.16
CA THR A 376 18.46 -9.85 -5.87
C THR A 376 17.54 -9.05 -4.95
N TRP A 377 17.44 -9.42 -3.66
CA TRP A 377 16.68 -8.64 -2.70
C TRP A 377 17.30 -7.27 -2.48
N GLN A 378 18.62 -7.19 -2.26
CA GLN A 378 19.28 -5.89 -2.08
C GLN A 378 19.19 -5.02 -3.34
N ALA A 379 19.25 -5.64 -4.52
CA ALA A 379 19.11 -4.94 -5.78
C ALA A 379 17.69 -4.39 -5.99
N ASN A 380 16.62 -5.10 -5.60
CA ASN A 380 15.28 -4.58 -5.86
C ASN A 380 14.09 -5.22 -5.10
N GLY A 381 14.33 -5.86 -3.96
CA GLY A 381 13.28 -6.45 -3.12
C GLY A 381 12.60 -7.68 -3.72
N TYR A 382 13.26 -8.40 -4.64
CA TYR A 382 12.73 -9.64 -5.22
C TYR A 382 13.69 -10.81 -5.07
N TYR A 383 13.17 -12.04 -5.09
CA TYR A 383 13.98 -13.26 -5.11
C TYR A 383 13.15 -14.47 -5.56
N THR A 384 13.82 -15.57 -5.85
CA THR A 384 13.18 -16.85 -6.13
C THR A 384 13.91 -18.01 -5.48
N THR A 385 13.16 -19.01 -5.01
CA THR A 385 13.71 -20.22 -4.39
C THR A 385 12.93 -21.44 -4.86
N LEU A 386 13.64 -22.46 -5.32
CA LEU A 386 13.06 -23.80 -5.55
C LEU A 386 12.89 -24.48 -4.18
N ILE A 387 11.67 -24.51 -3.67
CA ILE A 387 11.40 -24.95 -2.29
C ILE A 387 11.29 -26.48 -2.16
N ARG A 388 10.97 -27.16 -3.27
CA ARG A 388 11.01 -28.62 -3.46
C ARG A 388 11.00 -28.93 -4.97
N PRO A 389 11.34 -30.16 -5.41
CA PRO A 389 11.24 -30.53 -6.82
C PRO A 389 9.86 -30.19 -7.40
N GLY A 390 9.86 -29.42 -8.49
CA GLY A 390 8.64 -29.00 -9.20
C GLY A 390 7.85 -27.86 -8.57
N LEU A 391 8.32 -27.22 -7.49
CA LEU A 391 7.62 -26.08 -6.86
C LEU A 391 8.59 -24.97 -6.43
N ARG A 392 8.33 -23.76 -6.91
CA ARG A 392 9.15 -22.56 -6.73
C ARG A 392 8.33 -21.45 -6.10
N ILE A 393 8.99 -20.62 -5.28
CA ILE A 393 8.47 -19.32 -4.86
C ILE A 393 9.11 -18.24 -5.73
N LEU A 394 8.29 -17.31 -6.21
CA LEU A 394 8.69 -16.05 -6.80
C LEU A 394 8.14 -14.93 -5.91
N THR A 395 9.03 -14.25 -5.21
CA THR A 395 8.67 -13.07 -4.42
C THR A 395 9.08 -11.83 -5.16
N PHE A 396 8.18 -10.84 -5.22
CA PHE A 396 8.40 -9.59 -5.93
C PHE A 396 8.00 -8.40 -5.06
N ASN A 397 8.68 -7.27 -5.24
CA ASN A 397 8.36 -6.04 -4.54
C ASN A 397 7.15 -5.35 -5.19
N SER A 398 5.99 -5.55 -4.60
CA SER A 398 4.73 -4.96 -5.09
C SER A 398 4.60 -3.45 -4.85
N ASN A 399 5.51 -2.80 -4.10
CA ASN A 399 5.49 -1.34 -3.90
C ASN A 399 5.67 -0.54 -5.21
N TYR A 400 6.28 -1.15 -6.24
CA TYR A 400 6.37 -0.58 -7.59
C TYR A 400 5.02 -0.45 -8.31
N GLY A 401 3.99 -1.08 -7.78
CA GLY A 401 2.62 -1.00 -8.26
C GLY A 401 1.66 -0.27 -7.34
N TYR A 402 2.13 0.20 -6.19
CA TYR A 402 1.27 0.75 -5.17
C TYR A 402 1.00 2.23 -5.39
N THR A 403 -0.27 2.61 -5.42
CA THR A 403 -0.73 4.00 -5.61
C THR A 403 -0.15 4.98 -4.59
N MET A 404 0.01 4.56 -3.33
CA MET A 404 0.54 5.45 -2.29
C MET A 404 2.07 5.51 -2.24
N ASN A 405 2.76 4.75 -3.10
CA ASN A 405 4.18 4.96 -3.31
C ASN A 405 4.39 6.10 -4.31
N PHE A 406 4.47 7.33 -3.81
CA PHE A 406 4.63 8.52 -4.67
C PHE A 406 5.89 8.51 -5.51
N TYR A 407 6.92 7.77 -5.09
CA TYR A 407 8.12 7.57 -5.89
C TYR A 407 7.88 6.78 -7.17
N ASN A 408 6.69 6.19 -7.37
CA ASN A 408 6.34 5.59 -8.64
C ASN A 408 6.38 6.60 -9.80
N LEU A 409 6.18 7.89 -9.54
CA LEU A 409 6.43 8.97 -10.50
C LEU A 409 7.88 8.99 -11.04
N LEU A 410 8.85 8.60 -10.21
CA LEU A 410 10.24 8.42 -10.61
C LEU A 410 10.55 6.99 -11.07
N ASN A 411 9.85 5.96 -10.55
CA ASN A 411 10.16 4.56 -10.84
C ASN A 411 9.79 4.09 -12.24
N VAL A 412 8.79 4.71 -12.89
CA VAL A 412 8.23 4.25 -14.18
C VAL A 412 9.26 3.96 -15.27
N ASP A 413 10.36 4.73 -15.31
CA ASP A 413 11.40 4.65 -16.35
C ASP A 413 12.75 4.12 -15.80
N THR A 414 12.73 3.52 -14.60
CA THR A 414 13.96 3.08 -13.93
C THR A 414 14.47 1.73 -14.43
N LEU A 415 15.80 1.55 -14.38
CA LEU A 415 16.43 0.27 -14.65
C LEU A 415 15.93 -0.80 -13.65
N GLU A 416 15.70 -0.41 -12.41
CA GLU A 416 15.18 -1.23 -11.33
C GLU A 416 13.83 -1.84 -11.71
N LEU A 417 12.86 -1.02 -12.14
CA LEU A 417 11.55 -1.51 -12.55
C LEU A 417 11.65 -2.47 -13.75
N VAL A 418 12.51 -2.15 -14.74
CA VAL A 418 12.78 -3.06 -15.86
C VAL A 418 13.34 -4.38 -15.38
N GLN A 419 14.34 -4.38 -14.49
CA GLN A 419 14.95 -5.58 -13.93
C GLN A 419 13.95 -6.44 -13.16
N LEU A 420 13.05 -5.81 -12.38
CA LEU A 420 11.98 -6.53 -11.68
C LEU A 420 11.03 -7.21 -12.67
N LYS A 421 10.54 -6.49 -13.68
CA LYS A 421 9.64 -7.04 -14.70
C LYS A 421 10.30 -8.19 -15.46
N THR A 422 11.55 -8.03 -15.88
CA THR A 422 12.34 -9.07 -16.53
C THR A 422 12.53 -10.27 -15.62
N PHE A 423 12.90 -10.06 -14.35
CA PHE A 423 13.08 -11.13 -13.38
C PHE A 423 11.82 -11.98 -13.19
N MET A 424 10.65 -11.33 -13.08
CA MET A 424 9.37 -12.03 -12.95
C MET A 424 9.07 -12.89 -14.19
N ASN A 425 9.19 -12.31 -15.39
CA ASN A 425 8.99 -13.02 -16.65
C ASN A 425 9.94 -14.21 -16.80
N ASP A 426 11.24 -13.99 -16.61
CA ASP A 426 12.27 -15.00 -16.82
C ASP A 426 12.17 -16.13 -15.78
N THR A 427 11.78 -15.81 -14.55
CA THR A 427 11.52 -16.81 -13.51
C THR A 427 10.35 -17.72 -13.89
N LEU A 428 9.25 -17.15 -14.37
CA LEU A 428 8.07 -17.92 -14.81
C LEU A 428 8.37 -18.75 -16.06
N GLN A 429 9.10 -18.19 -17.03
CA GLN A 429 9.54 -18.93 -18.22
C GLN A 429 10.49 -20.09 -17.87
N THR A 430 11.43 -19.86 -16.95
CA THR A 430 12.32 -20.90 -16.44
C THR A 430 11.53 -22.02 -15.76
N ALA A 431 10.54 -21.65 -14.92
CA ALA A 431 9.67 -22.62 -14.28
C ALA A 431 8.89 -23.46 -15.29
N ARG A 432 8.34 -22.83 -16.35
CA ARG A 432 7.67 -23.56 -17.45
C ARG A 432 8.61 -24.57 -18.11
N ASN A 433 9.82 -24.15 -18.48
CA ASN A 433 10.82 -24.99 -19.14
C ASN A 433 11.23 -26.19 -18.26
N ASN A 434 11.24 -26.00 -16.94
CA ASN A 434 11.62 -27.02 -15.97
C ASN A 434 10.43 -27.86 -15.46
N ASN A 435 9.22 -27.66 -15.98
CA ASN A 435 7.98 -28.28 -15.49
C ASN A 435 7.73 -28.02 -13.98
N GLU A 436 8.06 -26.82 -13.51
CA GLU A 436 7.82 -26.36 -12.15
C GLU A 436 6.48 -25.60 -12.07
N LYS A 437 5.86 -25.60 -10.89
CA LYS A 437 4.79 -24.68 -10.52
C LYS A 437 5.33 -23.54 -9.67
N VAL A 438 4.69 -22.38 -9.76
CA VAL A 438 5.13 -21.16 -9.06
C VAL A 438 4.06 -20.68 -8.08
N ILE A 439 4.49 -20.39 -6.85
CA ILE A 439 3.78 -19.56 -5.88
C ILE A 439 4.32 -18.15 -6.05
N MET A 440 3.46 -17.20 -6.40
CA MET A 440 3.80 -15.79 -6.43
C MET A 440 3.44 -15.13 -5.11
N LEU A 441 4.39 -14.40 -4.52
CA LEU A 441 4.21 -13.68 -3.26
C LEU A 441 4.52 -12.20 -3.46
N GLY A 442 3.52 -11.36 -3.18
CA GLY A 442 3.63 -9.90 -3.08
C GLY A 442 2.88 -9.43 -1.84
N HIS A 443 2.92 -8.13 -1.55
CA HIS A 443 2.15 -7.56 -0.45
C HIS A 443 0.81 -7.02 -0.94
N HIS A 444 0.83 -6.15 -1.95
CA HIS A 444 -0.38 -5.52 -2.50
C HIS A 444 -1.12 -6.48 -3.45
N PRO A 445 -2.46 -6.52 -3.40
CA PRO A 445 -3.24 -7.07 -4.50
C PRO A 445 -2.95 -6.31 -5.79
N THR A 446 -2.79 -7.04 -6.89
CA THR A 446 -2.42 -6.48 -8.19
C THR A 446 -3.43 -6.88 -9.25
N GLY A 447 -3.44 -6.14 -10.37
CA GLY A 447 -4.24 -6.45 -11.56
C GLY A 447 -5.56 -5.69 -11.71
N SER A 448 -5.88 -4.75 -10.80
CA SER A 448 -7.03 -3.83 -10.91
C SER A 448 -6.67 -2.41 -11.35
N ALA A 449 -5.40 -2.03 -11.30
CA ALA A 449 -4.95 -0.68 -11.62
C ALA A 449 -4.82 -0.46 -13.14
N GLN A 450 -5.23 0.72 -13.62
CA GLN A 450 -5.14 1.09 -15.04
C GLN A 450 -3.74 1.59 -15.45
N ASN A 451 -2.84 1.74 -14.47
CA ASN A 451 -1.46 2.18 -14.65
C ASN A 451 -0.58 1.10 -15.30
N HIS A 452 0.66 1.50 -15.66
CA HIS A 452 1.62 0.62 -16.32
C HIS A 452 1.96 -0.66 -15.56
N TRP A 453 1.89 -0.64 -14.22
CA TRP A 453 2.14 -1.82 -13.39
C TRP A 453 0.98 -2.80 -13.45
N GLY A 454 -0.25 -2.33 -13.27
CA GLY A 454 -1.44 -3.16 -13.27
C GLY A 454 -1.60 -3.95 -14.58
N ARG A 455 -1.36 -3.28 -15.72
CA ARG A 455 -1.37 -3.93 -17.05
C ARG A 455 -0.30 -5.01 -17.18
N PHE A 456 0.96 -4.68 -16.86
CA PHE A 456 2.07 -5.63 -16.90
C PHE A 456 1.77 -6.88 -16.06
N TYR A 457 1.30 -6.69 -14.82
CA TYR A 457 1.02 -7.80 -13.92
C TYR A 457 -0.11 -8.69 -14.47
N THR A 458 -1.20 -8.07 -14.95
CA THR A 458 -2.33 -8.80 -15.53
C THR A 458 -1.90 -9.61 -16.76
N GLU A 459 -1.16 -9.00 -17.68
CA GLU A 459 -0.63 -9.69 -18.87
C GLU A 459 0.28 -10.86 -18.49
N LEU A 460 1.20 -10.65 -17.54
CA LEU A 460 2.10 -11.68 -17.07
C LEU A 460 1.34 -12.87 -16.48
N VAL A 461 0.35 -12.62 -15.63
CA VAL A 461 -0.46 -13.69 -15.03
C VAL A 461 -1.29 -14.43 -16.07
N LEU A 462 -1.89 -13.72 -17.02
CA LEU A 462 -2.64 -14.33 -18.10
C LEU A 462 -1.73 -15.20 -18.98
N GLN A 463 -0.53 -14.73 -19.28
CA GLN A 463 0.47 -15.45 -20.08
C GLN A 463 0.99 -16.72 -19.38
N PHE A 464 1.12 -16.70 -18.05
CA PHE A 464 1.72 -17.78 -17.25
C PHE A 464 0.73 -18.51 -16.33
N GLY A 465 -0.58 -18.41 -16.59
CA GLY A 465 -1.63 -19.05 -15.79
C GLY A 465 -1.55 -20.59 -15.75
N ASP A 466 -0.84 -21.21 -16.70
CA ASP A 466 -0.52 -22.64 -16.69
C ASP A 466 0.58 -22.98 -15.65
N VAL A 467 1.49 -22.06 -15.35
CA VAL A 467 2.64 -22.23 -14.45
C VAL A 467 2.33 -21.80 -13.02
N ILE A 468 1.61 -20.69 -12.88
CA ILE A 468 1.25 -20.10 -11.59
C ILE A 468 0.22 -20.98 -10.91
N ALA A 469 0.56 -21.53 -9.74
CA ALA A 469 -0.30 -22.40 -8.96
C ALA A 469 -1.01 -21.68 -7.81
N LEU A 470 -0.40 -20.60 -7.30
CA LEU A 470 -0.95 -19.77 -6.22
C LEU A 470 -0.40 -18.35 -6.36
N GLN A 471 -1.25 -17.36 -6.18
CA GLN A 471 -0.87 -15.96 -5.95
C GLN A 471 -1.35 -15.59 -4.56
N GLN A 472 -0.45 -15.08 -3.73
CA GLN A 472 -0.77 -14.70 -2.36
C GLN A 472 -0.29 -13.27 -2.08
N CYS A 473 -1.17 -12.48 -1.47
CA CYS A 473 -0.94 -11.11 -1.04
C CYS A 473 -1.73 -10.79 0.23
N GLY A 474 -1.46 -9.63 0.84
CA GLY A 474 -2.07 -9.11 2.06
C GLY A 474 -2.68 -7.72 1.86
N HIS A 475 -2.23 -6.73 2.64
CA HIS A 475 -2.49 -5.29 2.54
C HIS A 475 -3.91 -4.84 2.91
N THR A 476 -4.92 -5.56 2.45
CA THR A 476 -6.33 -5.13 2.56
C THR A 476 -6.98 -5.43 3.91
N HIS A 477 -6.30 -6.23 4.74
CA HIS A 477 -6.79 -6.74 6.02
C HIS A 477 -8.13 -7.48 5.93
N ARG A 478 -8.47 -7.98 4.73
CA ARG A 478 -9.75 -8.63 4.42
C ARG A 478 -9.52 -9.98 3.78
N ASP A 479 -10.45 -10.89 4.04
CA ASP A 479 -10.53 -12.16 3.32
C ASP A 479 -11.32 -11.93 2.02
N HIS A 480 -10.59 -11.85 0.91
CA HIS A 480 -11.16 -11.75 -0.43
C HIS A 480 -10.18 -12.28 -1.47
N PHE A 481 -10.65 -12.39 -2.71
CA PHE A 481 -9.84 -12.81 -3.84
C PHE A 481 -10.24 -12.04 -5.10
N THR A 482 -9.28 -11.91 -6.02
CA THR A 482 -9.49 -11.33 -7.34
C THR A 482 -9.38 -12.41 -8.40
N MET A 483 -10.29 -12.38 -9.38
CA MET A 483 -10.21 -13.24 -10.56
C MET A 483 -9.74 -12.42 -11.76
N LEU A 484 -8.71 -12.90 -12.45
CA LEU A 484 -8.25 -12.35 -13.72
C LEU A 484 -8.76 -13.22 -14.86
N GLN A 485 -9.29 -12.60 -15.90
CA GLN A 485 -9.92 -13.29 -17.02
C GLN A 485 -9.49 -12.66 -18.35
N THR A 486 -9.38 -13.48 -19.39
CA THR A 486 -9.28 -12.97 -20.77
C THR A 486 -10.67 -12.51 -21.22
N SER A 487 -10.75 -11.40 -21.96
CA SER A 487 -12.00 -10.72 -22.37
C SER A 487 -13.03 -11.56 -23.15
N ASN A 488 -12.71 -12.81 -23.50
CA ASN A 488 -13.53 -13.70 -24.33
C ASN A 488 -14.33 -14.76 -23.53
N GLN A 489 -14.54 -14.58 -22.24
CA GLN A 489 -15.36 -15.52 -21.45
C GLN A 489 -16.44 -14.79 -20.66
N THR A 490 -17.70 -14.93 -21.08
CA THR A 490 -18.86 -14.64 -20.24
C THR A 490 -19.08 -15.78 -19.24
N PHE A 491 -19.26 -15.43 -17.96
CA PHE A 491 -19.72 -16.40 -16.95
C PHE A 491 -21.16 -16.81 -17.30
N SER A 492 -21.36 -18.09 -17.61
CA SER A 492 -22.69 -18.71 -17.76
C SER A 492 -23.14 -19.37 -16.47
#